data_AF-J2TQS6-F1
#
_entry.id   AF-J2TQS6-F1
#
_cell.length_a   1.000
_cell.length_b   1.000
_cell.length_c   1.000
_cell.angle_alpha   90.00
_cell.angle_beta   90.00
_cell.angle_gamma   90.00
#
_symmetry.space_group_name_H-M   'P 1'
#
loop_
_entity.id
_entity.type
_entity.pdbx_description
1 polymer ?
#
loop_
_entity_poly.entity_id
_entity_poly.type
_entity_poly.pdbx_seq_one_letter_code
_entity_poly.pdbx_strand_id
1 'polypeptide(L)'
;MNKTLALCALSAGLLLAGCQSVNTTSGGAVGVERKQYMFSMLSSQEVDQMYAQSYTKTVGEASSKGVLDKTSNDARRVQAIADRLIAQAPNFRPDAAQWKWEVNLIKSDELNANCGPGGKIFVYTGLIDSLQLTDDELAAVMGHEIAHALREHGREAMSKAYGIEMAKQGAGALLGLGQDSLALADAVANYGMTLPNSRANENEADLIGLELAARAGYNPNAAITLWNKMSKASEGAPPEFLSTHPSSSSRTAALQAAIPKVMPLYEQARKY
;
A
#
# COMPACT_ATOMS: atom_id res chain seq x y z
N MET A 1 -14.36 52.36 41.59
CA MET A 1 -13.94 52.33 40.18
C MET A 1 -12.95 51.19 40.00
N ASN A 2 -13.25 50.33 39.03
CA ASN A 2 -12.42 49.36 38.31
C ASN A 2 -11.84 48.14 39.06
N LYS A 3 -12.63 47.05 38.97
CA LYS A 3 -12.16 45.67 38.94
C LYS A 3 -11.38 45.44 37.64
N THR A 4 -10.20 44.85 37.70
CA THR A 4 -9.55 44.25 36.52
C THR A 4 -9.12 42.84 36.89
N LEU A 5 -9.87 41.86 36.35
CA LEU A 5 -9.51 40.45 36.38
C LEU A 5 -8.19 40.26 35.60
N ALA A 6 -7.19 39.70 36.25
CA ALA A 6 -6.06 39.08 35.54
C ALA A 6 -6.52 37.72 35.01
N LEU A 7 -6.96 37.68 33.76
CA LEU A 7 -7.11 36.43 33.02
C LEU A 7 -5.69 35.93 32.69
N CYS A 8 -5.19 34.97 33.46
CA CYS A 8 -4.05 34.16 33.02
C CYS A 8 -4.53 33.29 31.86
N ALA A 9 -4.13 33.67 30.64
CA ALA A 9 -4.35 32.88 29.45
C ALA A 9 -3.52 31.59 29.54
N LEU A 10 -4.17 30.47 29.87
CA LEU A 10 -3.70 29.16 29.44
C LEU A 10 -3.87 29.11 27.91
N SER A 11 -2.80 29.36 27.19
CA SER A 11 -2.68 29.02 25.77
C SER A 11 -2.58 27.49 25.64
N ALA A 12 -3.71 26.80 25.79
CA ALA A 12 -3.85 25.44 25.28
C ALA A 12 -3.76 25.51 23.75
N GLY A 13 -2.66 25.01 23.19
CA GLY A 13 -2.52 24.87 21.75
C GLY A 13 -3.65 23.97 21.23
N LEU A 14 -4.64 24.56 20.56
CA LEU A 14 -5.57 23.81 19.74
C LEU A 14 -4.75 23.14 18.62
N LEU A 15 -4.47 21.85 18.79
CA LEU A 15 -4.12 20.98 17.68
C LEU A 15 -5.33 21.01 16.73
N LEU A 16 -5.24 21.81 15.67
CA LEU A 16 -6.27 21.84 14.63
C LEU A 16 -6.35 20.44 14.03
N ALA A 17 -7.42 19.71 14.37
CA ALA A 17 -7.82 18.47 13.73
C ALA A 17 -8.17 18.78 12.27
N GLY A 18 -7.20 18.64 11.38
CA GLY A 18 -7.32 19.05 9.98
C GLY A 18 -6.50 18.16 9.05
N CYS A 19 -6.83 18.19 7.77
CA CYS A 19 -6.03 17.48 6.76
C CYS A 19 -4.67 18.17 6.60
N GLN A 20 -3.59 17.40 6.71
CA GLN A 20 -2.22 17.84 6.49
C GLN A 20 -1.68 17.21 5.21
N SER A 21 -0.87 17.97 4.46
CA SER A 21 -0.11 17.41 3.34
C SER A 21 1.15 16.73 3.88
N VAL A 22 1.28 15.44 3.66
CA VAL A 22 2.43 14.63 4.08
C VAL A 22 3.19 14.19 2.84
N ASN A 23 4.53 14.12 2.92
CA ASN A 23 5.32 13.39 1.95
C ASN A 23 5.92 12.17 2.63
N THR A 24 5.58 10.98 2.13
CA THR A 24 5.94 9.69 2.74
C THR A 24 7.14 9.04 2.09
N THR A 25 7.52 9.47 0.88
CA THR A 25 8.68 8.94 0.16
C THR A 25 9.57 10.04 -0.39
N SER A 26 10.85 9.74 -0.52
CA SER A 26 11.79 10.53 -1.31
C SER A 26 11.52 10.31 -2.80
N GLY A 27 11.88 11.28 -3.64
CA GLY A 27 11.79 11.14 -5.10
C GLY A 27 12.73 10.04 -5.61
N GLY A 28 12.33 9.38 -6.70
CA GLY A 28 13.11 8.37 -7.42
C GLY A 28 13.38 8.77 -8.87
N ALA A 29 13.98 7.85 -9.65
CA ALA A 29 14.21 8.04 -11.09
C ALA A 29 12.91 8.28 -11.90
N VAL A 30 11.76 7.83 -11.38
CA VAL A 30 10.44 8.02 -12.01
C VAL A 30 9.74 9.34 -11.67
N GLY A 31 10.28 10.15 -10.74
CA GLY A 31 9.80 11.52 -10.48
C GLY A 31 8.43 11.64 -9.81
N VAL A 32 8.08 10.70 -8.92
CA VAL A 32 6.85 10.80 -8.10
C VAL A 32 7.06 11.74 -6.92
N GLU A 33 6.37 12.89 -6.92
CA GLU A 33 6.55 13.97 -5.92
C GLU A 33 5.24 14.45 -5.25
N ARG A 34 4.10 13.82 -5.56
CA ARG A 34 2.80 14.24 -5.01
C ARG A 34 2.83 14.17 -3.48
N LYS A 35 2.16 15.11 -2.81
CA LYS A 35 1.88 15.01 -1.37
C LYS A 35 0.55 14.31 -1.12
N GLN A 36 0.50 13.45 -0.12
CA GLN A 36 -0.74 12.83 0.34
C GLN A 36 -1.47 13.75 1.30
N TYR A 37 -2.80 13.74 1.27
CA TYR A 37 -3.63 14.49 2.20
C TYR A 37 -4.16 13.55 3.27
N MET A 38 -3.71 13.78 4.50
CA MET A 38 -3.89 12.87 5.61
C MET A 38 -4.59 13.56 6.76
N PHE A 39 -5.48 12.87 7.44
CA PHE A 39 -6.14 13.40 8.63
C PHE A 39 -5.15 13.44 9.80
N SER A 40 -4.97 14.59 10.44
CA SER A 40 -3.91 14.77 11.44
C SER A 40 -4.03 13.89 12.67
N MET A 41 -5.24 13.41 12.99
CA MET A 41 -5.47 12.50 14.12
C MET A 41 -5.31 11.02 13.76
N LEU A 42 -5.04 10.69 12.49
CA LEU A 42 -4.73 9.33 12.06
C LEU A 42 -3.22 9.22 11.79
N SER A 43 -2.47 8.80 12.81
CA SER A 43 -1.03 8.66 12.74
C SER A 43 -0.61 7.44 11.90
N SER A 44 0.62 7.43 11.38
CA SER A 44 1.18 6.23 10.73
C SER A 44 1.18 5.05 11.70
N GLN A 45 1.61 5.26 12.95
CA GLN A 45 1.72 4.19 13.95
C GLN A 45 0.38 3.49 14.23
N GLU A 46 -0.71 4.24 14.31
CA GLU A 46 -2.05 3.65 14.50
C GLU A 46 -2.45 2.79 13.30
N VAL A 47 -2.21 3.26 12.08
CA VAL A 47 -2.52 2.50 10.86
C VAL A 47 -1.63 1.27 10.73
N ASP A 48 -0.34 1.37 11.07
CA ASP A 48 0.60 0.24 11.12
C ASP A 48 0.09 -0.84 12.09
N GLN A 49 -0.39 -0.43 13.27
CA GLN A 49 -0.94 -1.35 14.26
C GLN A 49 -2.24 -2.01 13.79
N MET A 50 -3.16 -1.23 13.22
CA MET A 50 -4.42 -1.74 12.68
C MET A 50 -4.17 -2.75 11.55
N TYR A 51 -3.27 -2.42 10.63
CA TYR A 51 -2.91 -3.35 9.55
C TYR A 51 -2.22 -4.60 10.10
N ALA A 52 -1.29 -4.47 11.05
CA ALA A 52 -0.63 -5.62 11.66
C ALA A 52 -1.61 -6.58 12.36
N GLN A 53 -2.67 -6.06 12.98
CA GLN A 53 -3.75 -6.86 13.56
C GLN A 53 -4.53 -7.60 12.47
N SER A 54 -4.95 -6.90 11.40
CA SER A 54 -5.64 -7.51 10.25
C SER A 54 -4.80 -8.61 9.61
N TYR A 55 -3.51 -8.33 9.37
CA TYR A 55 -2.55 -9.30 8.84
C TYR A 55 -2.43 -10.55 9.72
N THR A 56 -2.27 -10.35 11.04
CA THR A 56 -2.16 -11.46 11.99
C THR A 56 -3.41 -12.34 11.97
N LYS A 57 -4.60 -11.72 11.86
CA LYS A 57 -5.87 -12.44 11.71
C LYS A 57 -5.89 -13.25 10.41
N THR A 58 -5.60 -12.63 9.27
CA THR A 58 -5.59 -13.30 7.96
C THR A 58 -4.61 -14.48 7.92
N VAL A 59 -3.36 -14.28 8.37
CA VAL A 59 -2.34 -15.34 8.42
C VAL A 59 -2.71 -16.43 9.43
N GLY A 60 -3.28 -16.06 10.58
CA GLY A 60 -3.75 -17.00 11.59
C GLY A 60 -4.90 -17.88 11.09
N GLU A 61 -5.86 -17.30 10.37
CA GLU A 61 -6.95 -18.02 9.72
C GLU A 61 -6.43 -18.94 8.59
N ALA A 62 -5.50 -18.46 7.78
CA ALA A 62 -4.84 -19.28 6.76
C ALA A 62 -4.09 -20.47 7.39
N SER A 63 -3.40 -20.23 8.51
CA SER A 63 -2.69 -21.28 9.24
C SER A 63 -3.63 -22.30 9.84
N SER A 64 -4.75 -21.88 10.46
CA SER A 64 -5.71 -22.80 11.09
C SER A 64 -6.46 -23.66 10.06
N LYS A 65 -6.68 -23.12 8.86
CA LYS A 65 -7.22 -23.85 7.70
C LYS A 65 -6.20 -24.73 6.98
N GLY A 66 -4.92 -24.69 7.37
CA GLY A 66 -3.86 -25.46 6.71
C GLY A 66 -3.49 -24.97 5.31
N VAL A 67 -3.85 -23.73 4.96
CA VAL A 67 -3.61 -23.12 3.64
C VAL A 67 -2.46 -22.11 3.64
N LEU A 68 -1.82 -21.87 4.78
CA LEU A 68 -0.58 -21.09 4.84
C LEU A 68 0.60 -21.91 4.29
N ASP A 69 1.17 -21.49 3.16
CA ASP A 69 2.27 -22.18 2.51
C ASP A 69 3.62 -21.54 2.83
N LYS A 70 4.53 -22.34 3.41
CA LYS A 70 5.89 -21.92 3.75
C LYS A 70 6.97 -22.75 3.05
N THR A 71 6.60 -23.75 2.26
CA THR A 71 7.54 -24.81 1.83
C THR A 71 7.48 -25.14 0.35
N SER A 72 6.47 -24.70 -0.39
CA SER A 72 6.41 -24.92 -1.83
C SER A 72 7.51 -24.16 -2.59
N ASN A 73 7.65 -24.48 -3.88
CA ASN A 73 8.52 -23.70 -4.77
C ASN A 73 8.02 -22.26 -4.86
N ASP A 74 6.71 -22.02 -4.93
CA ASP A 74 6.15 -20.67 -4.99
C ASP A 74 6.35 -19.90 -3.68
N ALA A 75 6.26 -20.56 -2.52
CA ALA A 75 6.60 -19.92 -1.25
C ALA A 75 8.06 -19.42 -1.24
N ARG A 76 8.99 -20.23 -1.76
CA ARG A 76 10.40 -19.83 -1.92
C ARG A 76 10.58 -18.72 -2.95
N ARG A 77 9.86 -18.76 -4.08
CA ARG A 77 9.90 -17.71 -5.11
C ARG A 77 9.43 -16.38 -4.56
N VAL A 78 8.26 -16.36 -3.90
CA VAL A 78 7.68 -15.18 -3.26
C VAL A 78 8.64 -14.59 -2.23
N GLN A 79 9.22 -15.42 -1.35
CA GLN A 79 10.18 -14.94 -0.36
C GLN A 79 11.43 -14.33 -1.02
N ALA A 80 12.03 -15.02 -2.01
CA ALA A 80 13.24 -14.54 -2.67
C ALA A 80 13.02 -13.23 -3.43
N ILE A 81 11.85 -13.07 -4.06
CA ILE A 81 11.44 -11.83 -4.73
C ILE A 81 11.23 -10.72 -3.70
N ALA A 82 10.51 -11.00 -2.62
CA ALA A 82 10.28 -10.04 -1.54
C ALA A 82 11.60 -9.54 -0.96
N ASP A 83 12.55 -10.43 -0.64
CA ASP A 83 13.83 -10.07 -0.03
C ASP A 83 14.59 -9.04 -0.90
N ARG A 84 14.60 -9.25 -2.23
CA ARG A 84 15.25 -8.32 -3.16
C ARG A 84 14.53 -6.98 -3.25
N LEU A 85 13.20 -6.97 -3.27
CA LEU A 85 12.41 -5.73 -3.31
C LEU A 85 12.51 -4.95 -1.99
N ILE A 86 12.43 -5.65 -0.85
CA ILE A 86 12.54 -5.09 0.50
C ILE A 86 13.89 -4.38 0.68
N ALA A 87 14.98 -4.97 0.19
CA ALA A 87 16.30 -4.34 0.23
C ALA A 87 16.34 -2.97 -0.50
N GLN A 88 15.44 -2.73 -1.45
CA GLN A 88 15.35 -1.46 -2.19
C GLN A 88 14.39 -0.45 -1.57
N ALA A 89 13.48 -0.86 -0.68
CA ALA A 89 12.50 0.02 -0.05
C ALA A 89 13.11 1.24 0.67
N PRO A 90 14.25 1.12 1.39
CA PRO A 90 14.89 2.27 2.05
C PRO A 90 15.32 3.40 1.10
N ASN A 91 15.51 3.13 -0.19
CA ASN A 91 15.81 4.18 -1.18
C ASN A 91 14.66 5.18 -1.34
N PHE A 92 13.42 4.74 -1.11
CA PHE A 92 12.24 5.59 -1.16
C PHE A 92 11.80 6.04 0.23
N ARG A 93 11.94 5.17 1.24
CA ARG A 93 11.46 5.42 2.59
C ARG A 93 12.47 4.91 3.63
N PRO A 94 13.36 5.76 4.15
CA PRO A 94 14.47 5.32 5.01
C PRO A 94 14.06 4.53 6.27
N ASP A 95 12.93 4.87 6.91
CA ASP A 95 12.40 4.14 8.07
C ASP A 95 11.94 2.71 7.72
N ALA A 96 11.69 2.40 6.44
CA ALA A 96 11.37 1.05 5.99
C ALA A 96 12.51 0.04 6.23
N ALA A 97 13.74 0.51 6.46
CA ALA A 97 14.87 -0.32 6.89
C ALA A 97 14.65 -0.93 8.29
N GLN A 98 13.77 -0.35 9.10
CA GLN A 98 13.45 -0.82 10.46
C GLN A 98 12.08 -1.51 10.53
N TRP A 99 11.38 -1.62 9.40
CA TRP A 99 10.10 -2.33 9.36
C TRP A 99 10.30 -3.82 9.62
N LYS A 100 9.34 -4.43 10.33
CA LYS A 100 9.34 -5.86 10.61
C LYS A 100 8.67 -6.60 9.45
N TRP A 101 9.40 -6.75 8.35
CA TRP A 101 8.89 -7.39 7.15
C TRP A 101 8.48 -8.84 7.42
N GLU A 102 7.28 -9.20 6.96
CA GLU A 102 6.73 -10.55 7.01
C GLU A 102 6.11 -10.86 5.67
N VAL A 103 6.42 -12.03 5.12
CA VAL A 103 6.00 -12.45 3.78
C VAL A 103 5.36 -13.81 3.90
N ASN A 104 4.13 -13.95 3.41
CA ASN A 104 3.39 -15.21 3.46
C ASN A 104 2.73 -15.53 2.12
N LEU A 105 2.74 -16.80 1.73
CA LEU A 105 1.94 -17.31 0.62
C LEU A 105 0.73 -18.04 1.19
N ILE A 106 -0.46 -17.72 0.67
CA ILE A 106 -1.72 -18.32 1.10
C ILE A 106 -2.31 -19.10 -0.07
N LYS A 107 -2.63 -20.38 0.14
CA LYS A 107 -3.29 -21.21 -0.86
C LYS A 107 -4.75 -20.77 -0.98
N SER A 108 -5.10 -20.17 -2.10
CA SER A 108 -6.44 -19.76 -2.49
C SER A 108 -6.49 -19.60 -3.99
N ASP A 109 -7.66 -19.79 -4.60
CA ASP A 109 -7.88 -19.51 -6.03
C ASP A 109 -8.03 -18.00 -6.31
N GLU A 110 -7.99 -17.17 -5.26
CA GLU A 110 -8.00 -15.71 -5.37
C GLU A 110 -6.79 -15.19 -6.15
N LEU A 111 -7.07 -14.34 -7.15
CA LEU A 111 -6.06 -13.56 -7.86
C LEU A 111 -5.86 -12.26 -7.09
N ASN A 112 -5.07 -12.31 -6.02
CA ASN A 112 -4.79 -11.13 -5.20
C ASN A 112 -3.41 -11.19 -4.50
N ALA A 113 -2.90 -10.04 -4.13
CA ALA A 113 -1.73 -9.83 -3.29
C ALA A 113 -1.90 -8.51 -2.54
N ASN A 114 -1.26 -8.37 -1.38
CA ASN A 114 -1.30 -7.12 -0.65
C ASN A 114 0.00 -6.87 0.13
N CYS A 115 0.35 -5.60 0.29
CA CYS A 115 1.37 -5.16 1.25
C CYS A 115 0.84 -4.00 2.09
N GLY A 116 0.80 -4.21 3.40
CA GLY A 116 0.50 -3.15 4.33
C GLY A 116 1.73 -2.42 4.87
N PRO A 117 1.50 -1.29 5.56
CA PRO A 117 2.54 -0.59 6.27
C PRO A 117 3.19 -1.49 7.34
N GLY A 118 4.45 -1.19 7.68
CA GLY A 118 5.25 -2.04 8.56
C GLY A 118 5.71 -3.35 7.91
N GLY A 119 5.50 -3.51 6.60
CA GLY A 119 6.08 -4.57 5.78
C GLY A 119 5.32 -5.90 5.80
N LYS A 120 3.99 -5.86 5.88
CA LYS A 120 3.14 -7.04 6.00
C LYS A 120 2.65 -7.47 4.61
N ILE A 121 3.31 -8.47 4.02
CA ILE A 121 3.06 -8.94 2.66
C ILE A 121 2.35 -10.30 2.71
N PHE A 122 1.30 -10.44 1.90
CA PHE A 122 0.77 -11.76 1.54
C PHE A 122 0.42 -11.83 0.05
N VAL A 123 0.58 -13.02 -0.52
CA VAL A 123 0.26 -13.34 -1.92
C VAL A 123 -0.63 -14.58 -1.93
N TYR A 124 -1.63 -14.64 -2.81
CA TYR A 124 -2.41 -15.86 -3.02
C TYR A 124 -1.87 -16.69 -4.19
N THR A 125 -1.91 -18.03 -4.06
CA THR A 125 -1.44 -18.93 -5.13
C THR A 125 -2.20 -18.74 -6.44
N GLY A 126 -3.50 -18.44 -6.37
CA GLY A 126 -4.35 -18.21 -7.54
C GLY A 126 -3.82 -17.12 -8.46
N LEU A 127 -3.23 -16.07 -7.90
CA LEU A 127 -2.56 -15.00 -8.66
C LEU A 127 -1.42 -15.55 -9.52
N ILE A 128 -0.58 -16.41 -8.95
CA ILE A 128 0.60 -16.99 -9.61
C ILE A 128 0.16 -18.01 -10.65
N ASP A 129 -0.71 -18.94 -10.25
CA ASP A 129 -1.05 -20.13 -11.03
C ASP A 129 -1.98 -19.79 -12.20
N SER A 130 -2.99 -18.94 -11.96
CA SER A 130 -4.00 -18.61 -12.98
C SER A 130 -3.45 -17.70 -14.07
N LEU A 131 -2.48 -16.83 -13.74
CA LEU A 131 -1.83 -15.94 -14.70
C LEU A 131 -0.48 -16.48 -15.21
N GLN A 132 -0.04 -17.63 -14.69
CA GLN A 132 1.25 -18.24 -14.98
C GLN A 132 2.39 -17.22 -14.85
N LEU A 133 2.49 -16.58 -13.69
CA LEU A 133 3.41 -15.47 -13.49
C LEU A 133 4.86 -15.93 -13.50
N THR A 134 5.67 -15.27 -14.32
CA THR A 134 7.13 -15.33 -14.22
C THR A 134 7.62 -14.60 -12.96
N ASP A 135 8.88 -14.79 -12.58
CA ASP A 135 9.46 -14.09 -11.44
C ASP A 135 9.49 -12.57 -11.64
N ASP A 136 9.72 -12.10 -12.88
CA ASP A 136 9.69 -10.66 -13.21
C ASP A 136 8.27 -10.08 -13.07
N GLU A 137 7.23 -10.81 -13.48
CA GLU A 137 5.84 -10.37 -13.35
C GLU A 137 5.35 -10.41 -11.90
N LEU A 138 5.75 -11.43 -11.14
CA LEU A 138 5.47 -11.51 -9.72
C LEU A 138 6.17 -10.37 -8.96
N ALA A 139 7.42 -10.05 -9.32
CA ALA A 139 8.12 -8.89 -8.78
C ALA A 139 7.43 -7.56 -9.13
N ALA A 140 6.83 -7.44 -10.31
CA ALA A 140 6.05 -6.26 -10.67
C ALA A 140 4.81 -6.09 -9.79
N VAL A 141 4.03 -7.16 -9.53
CA VAL A 141 2.89 -7.09 -8.58
C VAL A 141 3.38 -6.75 -7.17
N MET A 142 4.38 -7.46 -6.66
CA MET A 142 4.86 -7.26 -5.29
C MET A 142 5.51 -5.88 -5.10
N GLY A 143 6.21 -5.38 -6.11
CA GLY A 143 6.77 -4.03 -6.11
C GLY A 143 5.70 -2.96 -6.06
N HIS A 144 4.61 -3.14 -6.82
CA HIS A 144 3.41 -2.28 -6.78
C HIS A 144 2.77 -2.26 -5.38
N GLU A 145 2.57 -3.42 -4.77
CA GLU A 145 2.04 -3.52 -3.40
C GLU A 145 2.96 -2.84 -2.37
N ILE A 146 4.27 -3.09 -2.44
CA ILE A 146 5.24 -2.42 -1.56
C ILE A 146 5.15 -0.90 -1.75
N ALA A 147 5.03 -0.42 -2.97
CA ALA A 147 4.88 1.02 -3.24
C ALA A 147 3.63 1.63 -2.58
N HIS A 148 2.49 0.92 -2.55
CA HIS A 148 1.32 1.35 -1.79
C HIS A 148 1.63 1.54 -0.29
N ALA A 149 2.35 0.59 0.31
CA ALA A 149 2.74 0.66 1.71
C ALA A 149 3.71 1.83 1.97
N LEU A 150 4.75 1.97 1.15
CA LEU A 150 5.72 3.07 1.29
C LEU A 150 5.06 4.44 1.17
N ARG A 151 4.08 4.57 0.25
CA ARG A 151 3.32 5.79 0.02
C ARG A 151 2.16 6.00 0.99
N GLU A 152 1.91 5.07 1.91
CA GLU A 152 0.78 5.10 2.86
C GLU A 152 -0.57 5.32 2.17
N HIS A 153 -0.77 4.75 0.97
CA HIS A 153 -2.02 4.93 0.23
C HIS A 153 -3.24 4.44 1.03
N GLY A 154 -3.08 3.39 1.84
CA GLY A 154 -4.12 2.94 2.78
C GLY A 154 -4.47 4.00 3.82
N ARG A 155 -3.48 4.66 4.44
CA ARG A 155 -3.73 5.77 5.39
C ARG A 155 -4.38 6.96 4.71
N GLU A 156 -4.04 7.24 3.46
CA GLU A 156 -4.69 8.30 2.68
C GLU A 156 -6.16 7.97 2.41
N ALA A 157 -6.46 6.73 2.04
CA ALA A 157 -7.84 6.26 1.86
C ALA A 157 -8.64 6.34 3.17
N MET A 158 -8.06 5.87 4.27
CA MET A 158 -8.65 5.96 5.61
C MET A 158 -8.90 7.41 6.03
N SER A 159 -7.94 8.30 5.78
CA SER A 159 -8.08 9.74 6.08
C SER A 159 -9.22 10.38 5.29
N LYS A 160 -9.38 10.03 4.01
CA LYS A 160 -10.50 10.49 3.17
C LYS A 160 -11.83 9.96 3.68
N ALA A 161 -11.90 8.68 4.03
CA ALA A 161 -13.11 8.07 4.58
C ALA A 161 -13.51 8.74 5.91
N TYR A 162 -12.55 8.99 6.79
CA TYR A 162 -12.77 9.69 8.06
C TYR A 162 -13.28 11.12 7.83
N GLY A 163 -12.68 11.86 6.89
CA GLY A 163 -13.13 13.19 6.52
C GLY A 163 -14.57 13.24 5.99
N ILE A 164 -14.94 12.29 5.13
CA ILE A 164 -16.31 12.16 4.61
C ILE A 164 -17.29 11.86 5.73
N GLU A 165 -16.93 10.95 6.65
CA GLU A 165 -17.82 10.56 7.74
C GLU A 165 -18.05 11.72 8.73
N MET A 166 -16.99 12.45 9.11
CA MET A 166 -17.15 13.68 9.90
C MET A 166 -18.04 14.71 9.20
N ALA A 167 -17.90 14.88 7.87
CA ALA A 167 -18.71 15.82 7.11
C ALA A 167 -20.21 15.45 7.15
N LYS A 168 -20.55 14.16 7.18
CA LYS A 168 -21.94 13.68 7.31
C LYS A 168 -22.51 13.92 8.71
N GLN A 169 -21.70 13.76 9.75
CA GLN A 169 -22.13 13.92 11.15
C GLN A 169 -22.19 15.40 11.59
N GLY A 170 -21.63 16.32 10.79
CA GLY A 170 -21.58 17.75 11.09
C GLY A 170 -20.54 18.11 12.15
N ALA A 171 -20.49 19.39 12.56
CA ALA A 171 -19.48 19.90 13.50
C ALA A 171 -19.57 19.31 14.93
N GLY A 172 -20.62 18.54 15.25
CA GLY A 172 -20.84 17.94 16.57
C GLY A 172 -19.91 16.76 16.90
N ALA A 173 -19.35 16.10 15.89
CA ALA A 173 -18.46 14.93 16.08
C ALA A 173 -17.06 15.29 16.61
N LEU A 174 -16.65 16.56 16.53
CA LEU A 174 -15.34 17.05 17.02
C LEU A 174 -15.18 16.97 18.55
N LEU A 175 -16.26 16.72 19.31
CA LEU A 175 -16.29 16.80 20.77
C LEU A 175 -16.43 15.45 21.50
N GLY A 176 -16.49 14.32 20.80
CA GLY A 176 -16.87 13.04 21.41
C GLY A 176 -16.04 11.84 20.98
N LEU A 177 -14.78 11.75 21.42
CA LEU A 177 -14.00 10.51 21.35
C LEU A 177 -14.42 9.56 22.48
N GLY A 178 -15.52 8.83 22.31
CA GLY A 178 -15.94 7.75 23.21
C GLY A 178 -16.51 6.58 22.41
N GLN A 179 -16.19 5.34 22.81
CA GLN A 179 -16.64 3.99 22.35
C GLN A 179 -16.91 3.72 20.84
N ASP A 180 -17.53 4.65 20.12
CA ASP A 180 -17.75 4.66 18.66
C ASP A 180 -16.44 4.76 17.85
N SER A 181 -15.33 5.17 18.47
CA SER A 181 -14.01 5.25 17.81
C SER A 181 -13.48 3.88 17.35
N LEU A 182 -13.78 2.79 18.07
CA LEU A 182 -13.35 1.43 17.70
C LEU A 182 -14.16 0.85 16.54
N ALA A 183 -15.48 1.08 16.51
CA ALA A 183 -16.33 0.69 15.40
C ALA A 183 -16.02 1.49 14.12
N LEU A 184 -15.71 2.78 14.29
CA LEU A 184 -15.22 3.62 13.20
C LEU A 184 -13.83 3.17 12.75
N ALA A 185 -12.93 2.79 13.66
CA ALA A 185 -11.61 2.27 13.32
C ALA A 185 -11.70 0.97 12.52
N ASP A 186 -12.56 0.01 12.91
CA ASP A 186 -12.77 -1.24 12.16
C ASP A 186 -13.43 -1.00 10.78
N ALA A 187 -14.41 -0.10 10.70
CA ALA A 187 -15.01 0.28 9.44
C ALA A 187 -13.96 0.95 8.52
N VAL A 188 -13.18 1.90 9.06
CA VAL A 188 -12.14 2.63 8.33
C VAL A 188 -10.98 1.72 7.94
N ALA A 189 -10.58 0.76 8.79
CA ALA A 189 -9.59 -0.27 8.46
C ALA A 189 -10.05 -1.12 7.28
N ASN A 190 -11.29 -1.62 7.33
CA ASN A 190 -11.89 -2.36 6.22
C ASN A 190 -11.97 -1.49 4.96
N TYR A 191 -12.33 -0.21 5.07
CA TYR A 191 -12.35 0.73 3.96
C TYR A 191 -10.95 0.96 3.36
N GLY A 192 -9.89 1.04 4.18
CA GLY A 192 -8.52 1.23 3.71
C GLY A 192 -7.95 0.01 2.97
N MET A 193 -8.47 -1.19 3.26
CA MET A 193 -8.00 -2.46 2.68
C MET A 193 -8.86 -2.96 1.52
N THR A 194 -10.14 -2.58 1.44
CA THR A 194 -11.09 -3.12 0.45
C THR A 194 -11.62 -2.08 -0.54
N LEU A 195 -11.45 -0.77 -0.29
CA LEU A 195 -11.84 0.22 -1.30
C LEU A 195 -10.87 0.27 -2.47
N PRO A 196 -11.37 0.52 -3.68
CA PRO A 196 -10.52 0.79 -4.83
C PRO A 196 -9.63 1.99 -4.55
N ASN A 197 -8.35 1.81 -4.81
CA ASN A 197 -7.38 2.89 -4.78
C ASN A 197 -7.75 3.98 -5.79
N SER A 198 -7.35 5.22 -5.48
CA SER A 198 -7.51 6.31 -6.43
C SER A 198 -6.61 6.09 -7.66
N ARG A 199 -7.02 6.57 -8.84
CA ARG A 199 -6.17 6.51 -10.05
C ARG A 199 -4.79 7.14 -9.86
N ALA A 200 -4.68 8.16 -9.00
CA ALA A 200 -3.41 8.77 -8.66
C ALA A 200 -2.54 7.82 -7.82
N ASN A 201 -3.11 7.18 -6.79
CA ASN A 201 -2.42 6.19 -5.96
C ASN A 201 -1.89 5.03 -6.81
N GLU A 202 -2.74 4.50 -7.70
CA GLU A 202 -2.38 3.42 -8.60
C GLU A 202 -1.22 3.79 -9.53
N ASN A 203 -1.25 4.99 -10.12
CA ASN A 203 -0.15 5.46 -10.97
C ASN A 203 1.15 5.68 -10.19
N GLU A 204 1.09 6.14 -8.95
CA GLU A 204 2.28 6.26 -8.10
C GLU A 204 2.85 4.89 -7.72
N ALA A 205 1.98 3.94 -7.39
CA ALA A 205 2.37 2.58 -7.05
C ALA A 205 2.97 1.85 -8.26
N ASP A 206 2.41 2.03 -9.47
CA ASP A 206 2.98 1.52 -10.72
C ASP A 206 4.41 2.02 -10.93
N LEU A 207 4.62 3.33 -10.81
CA LEU A 207 5.91 3.95 -11.12
C LEU A 207 6.98 3.60 -10.09
N ILE A 208 6.67 3.68 -8.80
CA ILE A 208 7.59 3.33 -7.73
C ILE A 208 7.84 1.81 -7.71
N GLY A 209 6.80 1.01 -7.93
CA GLY A 209 6.90 -0.44 -8.03
C GLY A 209 7.77 -0.89 -9.20
N LEU A 210 7.63 -0.23 -10.36
CA LEU A 210 8.50 -0.45 -11.52
C LEU A 210 9.96 -0.15 -11.21
N GLU A 211 10.25 0.95 -10.51
CA GLU A 211 11.62 1.30 -10.11
C GLU A 211 12.18 0.35 -9.03
N LEU A 212 11.36 -0.06 -8.05
CA LEU A 212 11.72 -1.07 -7.06
C LEU A 212 12.12 -2.39 -7.74
N ALA A 213 11.30 -2.87 -8.67
CA ALA A 213 11.56 -4.09 -9.43
C ALA A 213 12.85 -3.98 -10.25
N ALA A 214 13.05 -2.85 -10.94
CA ALA A 214 14.28 -2.59 -11.69
C ALA A 214 15.52 -2.64 -10.79
N ARG A 215 15.51 -1.92 -9.65
CA ARG A 215 16.61 -1.92 -8.68
C ARG A 215 16.86 -3.30 -8.07
N ALA A 216 15.83 -4.12 -7.94
CA ALA A 216 15.90 -5.50 -7.47
C ALA A 216 16.36 -6.50 -8.55
N GLY A 217 16.64 -6.04 -9.78
CA GLY A 217 17.14 -6.85 -10.87
C GLY A 217 16.06 -7.63 -11.64
N TYR A 218 14.81 -7.17 -11.59
CA TYR A 218 13.67 -7.71 -12.34
C TYR A 218 13.36 -6.85 -13.56
N ASN A 219 12.98 -7.50 -14.67
CA ASN A 219 12.79 -6.83 -15.96
C ASN A 219 11.60 -5.84 -15.93
N PRO A 220 11.83 -4.53 -16.13
CA PRO A 220 10.75 -3.53 -16.10
C PRO A 220 9.64 -3.77 -17.13
N ASN A 221 9.94 -4.43 -18.26
CA ASN A 221 8.94 -4.74 -19.29
C ASN A 221 7.87 -5.74 -18.81
N ALA A 222 8.16 -6.52 -17.76
CA ALA A 222 7.22 -7.49 -17.20
C ALA A 222 5.97 -6.83 -16.60
N ALA A 223 6.04 -5.55 -16.20
CA ALA A 223 4.85 -4.82 -15.78
C ALA A 223 3.80 -4.75 -16.90
N ILE A 224 4.23 -4.59 -18.15
CA ILE A 224 3.30 -4.52 -19.31
C ILE A 224 2.70 -5.90 -19.60
N THR A 225 3.48 -6.97 -19.50
CA THR A 225 2.98 -8.33 -19.74
C THR A 225 2.01 -8.76 -18.65
N LEU A 226 2.31 -8.42 -17.39
CA LEU A 226 1.42 -8.61 -16.25
C LEU A 226 0.07 -7.92 -16.46
N TRP A 227 0.05 -6.62 -16.81
CA TRP A 227 -1.22 -5.90 -17.02
C TRP A 227 -2.03 -6.50 -18.17
N ASN A 228 -1.38 -6.93 -19.25
CA ASN A 228 -2.08 -7.64 -20.33
C ASN A 228 -2.71 -8.96 -19.86
N LYS A 229 -2.04 -9.71 -18.98
CA LYS A 229 -2.59 -10.95 -18.37
C LYS A 229 -3.77 -10.63 -17.46
N MET A 230 -3.65 -9.62 -16.61
CA MET A 230 -4.73 -9.15 -15.72
C MET A 230 -5.97 -8.70 -16.51
N SER A 231 -5.79 -7.90 -17.58
CA SER A 231 -6.90 -7.47 -18.43
C SER A 231 -7.63 -8.64 -19.08
N LYS A 232 -6.90 -9.65 -19.58
CA LYS A 232 -7.51 -10.86 -20.16
C LYS A 232 -8.29 -11.67 -19.11
N ALA A 233 -7.77 -11.78 -17.88
CA ALA A 233 -8.47 -12.46 -16.79
C ALA A 233 -9.77 -11.74 -16.36
N SER A 234 -10.02 -10.53 -16.85
CA SER A 234 -11.16 -9.68 -16.47
C SER A 234 -12.33 -9.68 -17.43
N GLU A 235 -12.25 -10.42 -18.54
CA GLU A 235 -13.27 -10.43 -19.60
C GLU A 235 -14.62 -11.05 -19.18
N GLY A 236 -14.75 -11.58 -17.95
CA GLY A 236 -16.01 -12.09 -17.38
C GLY A 236 -16.43 -11.41 -16.08
N ALA A 237 -15.57 -11.47 -15.06
CA ALA A 237 -15.69 -10.72 -13.81
C ALA A 237 -14.28 -10.21 -13.43
N PRO A 238 -14.12 -8.95 -13.00
CA PRO A 238 -12.82 -8.46 -12.58
C PRO A 238 -12.26 -9.34 -11.45
N PRO A 239 -11.00 -9.81 -11.53
CA PRO A 239 -10.31 -10.44 -10.42
C PRO A 239 -10.35 -9.55 -9.18
N GLU A 240 -10.30 -10.14 -7.99
CA GLU A 240 -10.31 -9.37 -6.73
C GLU A 240 -9.21 -8.30 -6.68
N PHE A 241 -8.03 -8.59 -7.23
CA PHE A 241 -6.97 -7.59 -7.40
C PHE A 241 -7.42 -6.36 -8.19
N LEU A 242 -8.17 -6.49 -9.29
CA LEU A 242 -8.63 -5.33 -10.06
C LEU A 242 -9.81 -4.59 -9.42
N SER A 243 -10.52 -5.24 -8.49
CA SER A 243 -11.53 -4.57 -7.67
C SER A 243 -10.89 -3.53 -6.74
N THR A 244 -9.70 -3.82 -6.20
CA THR A 244 -8.92 -2.88 -5.36
C THR A 244 -7.92 -2.03 -6.16
N HIS A 245 -7.46 -2.52 -7.32
CA HIS A 245 -6.47 -1.88 -8.20
C HIS A 245 -7.02 -1.66 -9.61
N PRO A 246 -7.88 -0.65 -9.83
CA PRO A 246 -8.50 -0.42 -11.13
C PRO A 246 -7.45 -0.12 -12.20
N SER A 247 -7.42 -0.93 -13.26
CA SER A 247 -6.55 -0.72 -14.42
C SER A 247 -7.10 0.36 -15.36
N SER A 248 -6.21 1.06 -16.08
CA SER A 248 -6.59 1.99 -17.15
C SER A 248 -5.52 2.05 -18.24
N SER A 249 -5.93 2.39 -19.47
CA SER A 249 -4.98 2.59 -20.58
C SER A 249 -3.92 3.66 -20.28
N SER A 250 -4.26 4.66 -19.47
CA SER A 250 -3.33 5.69 -19.03
C SER A 250 -2.21 5.16 -18.14
N ARG A 251 -2.48 4.15 -17.30
CA ARG A 251 -1.47 3.50 -16.44
C ARG A 251 -0.46 2.73 -17.26
N THR A 252 -0.94 1.94 -18.24
CA THR A 252 -0.05 1.23 -19.18
C THR A 252 0.84 2.20 -19.97
N ALA A 253 0.28 3.33 -20.43
CA ALA A 253 1.05 4.36 -21.11
C ALA A 253 2.10 5.01 -20.19
N ALA A 254 1.75 5.28 -18.92
CA ALA A 254 2.69 5.81 -17.94
C ALA A 254 3.84 4.85 -17.66
N LEU A 255 3.55 3.55 -17.49
CA LEU A 255 4.56 2.51 -17.35
C LEU A 255 5.49 2.45 -18.57
N GLN A 256 4.93 2.43 -19.78
CA GLN A 256 5.73 2.43 -21.02
C GLN A 256 6.67 3.65 -21.11
N ALA A 257 6.18 4.83 -20.72
CA ALA A 257 7.01 6.04 -20.69
C ALA A 257 8.08 6.03 -19.57
N ALA A 258 7.85 5.29 -18.49
CA ALA A 258 8.76 5.17 -17.36
C ALA A 258 9.84 4.10 -17.55
N ILE A 259 9.58 3.03 -18.32
CA ILE A 259 10.51 1.93 -18.56
C ILE A 259 11.91 2.43 -18.95
N PRO A 260 12.10 3.33 -19.96
CA PRO A 260 13.42 3.81 -20.33
C PRO A 260 14.20 4.49 -19.20
N LYS A 261 13.50 5.09 -18.21
CA LYS A 261 14.12 5.77 -17.07
C LYS A 261 14.71 4.78 -16.05
N VAL A 262 14.13 3.58 -15.96
CA VAL A 262 14.53 2.57 -14.96
C VAL A 262 15.38 1.45 -15.55
N MET A 263 15.43 1.30 -16.89
CA MET A 263 16.28 0.29 -17.55
C MET A 263 17.75 0.35 -17.10
N PRO A 264 18.40 1.53 -16.95
CA PRO A 264 19.78 1.57 -16.45
C PRO A 264 19.94 0.99 -15.03
N LEU A 265 18.93 1.14 -14.17
CA LEU A 265 18.93 0.57 -12.81
C LEU A 265 18.85 -0.97 -12.88
N TYR A 266 17.99 -1.49 -13.75
CA TYR A 266 17.87 -2.93 -14.01
C TYR A 266 19.18 -3.53 -14.53
N GLU A 267 19.79 -2.91 -15.53
CA GLU A 267 21.06 -3.36 -16.10
C GLU A 267 22.20 -3.30 -15.08
N GLN A 268 22.19 -2.32 -14.18
CA GLN A 268 23.16 -2.23 -13.09
C GLN A 268 22.96 -3.34 -12.06
N ALA A 269 21.72 -3.61 -11.65
CA ALA A 269 21.39 -4.64 -10.67
C ALA A 269 21.75 -6.05 -11.16
N ARG A 270 21.65 -6.31 -12.47
CA ARG A 270 21.99 -7.60 -13.09
C ARG A 270 23.48 -7.93 -13.18
N LYS A 271 24.37 -6.97 -12.87
CA LYS A 271 25.82 -7.16 -12.90
C LYS A 271 26.38 -7.81 -11.63
N TYR A 272 25.55 -7.92 -10.59
CA TYR A 272 25.89 -8.46 -9.27
C TYR A 272 24.90 -9.58 -8.91
#